data_AF-A0A534Y054-F1
#
_entry.id   AF-A0A534Y054-F1
#
_cell.length_a   1.000
_cell.length_b   1.000
_cell.length_c   1.000
_cell.angle_alpha   90.00
_cell.angle_beta   90.00
_cell.angle_gamma   90.00
#
_symmetry.space_group_name_H-M   'P 1'
#
loop_
_entity.id
_entity.type
_entity.pdbx_description
1 polymer ?
#
loop_
_entity_poly.entity_id
_entity_poly.type
_entity_poly.pdbx_seq_one_letter_code
_entity_poly.pdbx_strand_id
1 'polypeptide(L)'
;MNTPRGVLRDGRGLQADPPLPLISPNPIGVRQSPSFEHQHSRAPSLFSAQIATIPRTSQRGSLHMRRFLVLLVVFASFSVSVAQAQSLPSAKPEEVGLSTERLGRIGKVLQAEIQAKKFPGAVAVVARKGRVAYFEAFGARDPQSGAPMTKDTIFRFYSMTKPFVATAAMMLAEEGRIVLTDPVSKYLPAFAKMQVSVPKVDPTGRLTYETVPAAREMTVYDLLRHASGLAYGEITANQPVKDAYAKAGLFHADFPYDQRSLAPAEEIEALSKAPLSHNPGEVWEYSMSVDLLGRVVEAASGTKLSEFLESRLFKPLKMADAAFSLPKDKLGRLAQPFANDPATGTPNKVFDVSSPPKNDAGGVGSVGTTTD
;
A
#
# COMPACT_ATOMS: atom_id res chain seq x y z
N MET A 1 -13.98 -58.80 -55.07
CA MET A 1 -14.56 -57.68 -54.31
C MET A 1 -13.54 -57.26 -53.26
N ASN A 2 -13.05 -56.03 -53.42
CA ASN A 2 -11.91 -55.45 -52.71
C ASN A 2 -12.24 -55.14 -51.24
N THR A 3 -11.35 -55.51 -50.34
CA THR A 3 -11.19 -54.90 -49.01
C THR A 3 -9.76 -54.39 -48.89
N PRO A 4 -9.53 -53.08 -48.70
CA PRO A 4 -8.17 -52.56 -48.52
C PRO A 4 -7.76 -52.49 -47.04
N ARG A 5 -6.46 -52.73 -46.85
CA ARG A 5 -5.64 -52.58 -45.64
C ARG A 5 -5.34 -51.11 -45.32
N GLY A 6 -4.93 -50.88 -44.06
CA GLY A 6 -4.08 -49.77 -43.61
C GLY A 6 -4.78 -48.85 -42.60
N VAL A 7 -4.19 -48.34 -41.52
CA VAL A 7 -2.78 -48.11 -41.17
C VAL A 7 -2.66 -48.02 -39.64
N LEU A 8 -1.62 -48.64 -39.08
CA LEU A 8 -1.16 -48.53 -37.69
C LEU A 8 -0.71 -47.09 -37.39
N ARG A 9 -1.22 -46.50 -36.30
CA ARG A 9 -0.79 -45.19 -35.78
C ARG A 9 0.17 -45.42 -34.61
N ASP A 10 1.40 -44.92 -34.77
CA ASP A 10 2.43 -44.83 -33.74
C ASP A 10 1.89 -44.17 -32.46
N GLY A 11 1.90 -44.91 -31.36
CA GLY A 11 1.78 -44.38 -30.01
C GLY A 11 3.16 -44.10 -29.43
N ARG A 12 3.76 -42.95 -29.80
CA ARG A 12 4.93 -42.42 -29.06
C ARG A 12 4.42 -41.58 -27.90
N GLY A 13 4.78 -42.04 -26.70
CA GLY A 13 4.42 -41.44 -25.43
C GLY A 13 4.91 -40.00 -25.28
N LEU A 14 4.10 -39.23 -24.56
CA LEU A 14 4.43 -37.93 -24.00
C LEU A 14 5.63 -38.09 -23.06
N GLN A 15 6.81 -37.66 -23.52
CA GLN A 15 7.97 -37.47 -22.67
C GLN A 15 7.84 -36.07 -22.05
N ALA A 16 7.72 -36.02 -20.73
CA ALA A 16 7.71 -34.77 -19.97
C ALA A 16 9.07 -34.09 -20.08
N ASP A 17 9.07 -32.78 -20.36
CA ASP A 17 10.27 -31.96 -20.35
C ASP A 17 10.91 -31.93 -18.94
N PRO A 18 12.24 -31.99 -18.81
CA PRO A 18 12.91 -31.91 -17.52
C PRO A 18 12.79 -30.49 -16.93
N PRO A 19 12.77 -30.35 -15.59
CA PRO A 19 12.65 -29.05 -14.95
C PRO A 19 13.90 -28.19 -15.18
N LEU A 20 13.68 -26.89 -15.40
CA LEU A 20 14.73 -25.88 -15.52
C LEU A 20 15.58 -25.82 -14.24
N PRO A 21 16.91 -25.66 -14.34
CA PRO A 21 17.78 -25.62 -13.17
C PRO A 21 17.62 -24.33 -12.38
N LEU A 22 17.54 -24.48 -11.05
CA LEU A 22 17.50 -23.41 -10.06
C LEU A 22 18.79 -22.57 -10.14
N ILE A 23 18.63 -21.27 -10.42
CA ILE A 23 19.72 -20.30 -10.34
C ILE A 23 19.96 -19.99 -8.86
N SER A 24 21.11 -20.42 -8.34
CA SER A 24 21.59 -20.09 -7.00
C SER A 24 22.06 -18.63 -6.92
N PRO A 25 21.71 -17.85 -5.89
CA PRO A 25 22.19 -16.48 -5.74
C PRO A 25 23.65 -16.47 -5.27
N ASN A 26 24.54 -15.87 -6.06
CA ASN A 26 25.91 -15.57 -5.64
C ASN A 26 25.92 -14.52 -4.50
N PRO A 27 26.77 -14.67 -3.47
CA PRO A 27 26.81 -13.76 -2.34
C PRO A 27 27.46 -12.42 -2.73
N ILE A 28 26.74 -11.32 -2.49
CA ILE A 28 27.28 -9.96 -2.58
C ILE A 28 28.20 -9.74 -1.36
N GLY A 29 29.47 -9.52 -1.64
CA GLY A 29 30.49 -9.21 -0.65
C GLY A 29 30.17 -7.93 0.12
N VAL A 30 30.11 -8.04 1.44
CA VAL A 30 30.00 -6.92 2.38
C VAL A 30 31.34 -6.17 2.39
N ARG A 31 31.36 -4.96 1.83
CA ARG A 31 32.47 -4.02 2.01
C ARG A 31 32.24 -3.27 3.33
N GLN A 32 33.08 -3.56 4.32
CA GLN A 32 33.12 -2.83 5.59
C GLN A 32 33.49 -1.36 5.33
N SER A 33 32.72 -0.46 5.92
CA SER A 33 33.04 0.98 5.99
C SER A 33 33.73 1.25 7.34
N PRO A 34 34.81 2.05 7.39
CA PRO A 34 35.53 2.30 8.63
C PRO A 34 34.76 3.23 9.57
N SER A 35 34.88 2.90 10.85
CA SER A 35 34.40 3.57 12.05
C SER A 35 34.84 5.04 12.13
N PHE A 36 33.89 5.92 12.45
CA PHE A 36 34.18 7.29 12.86
C PHE A 36 34.35 7.34 14.39
N GLU A 37 35.57 7.62 14.84
CA GLU A 37 35.90 7.94 16.23
C GLU A 37 35.34 9.31 16.62
N HIS A 38 34.63 9.36 17.75
CA HIS A 38 34.26 10.60 18.43
C HIS A 38 35.48 11.18 19.15
N GLN A 39 36.03 12.28 18.65
CA GLN A 39 36.93 13.14 19.43
C GLN A 39 36.13 14.23 20.16
N HIS A 40 36.08 14.11 21.47
CA HIS A 40 35.72 15.19 22.40
C HIS A 40 36.77 16.31 22.34
N SER A 41 36.35 17.51 21.94
CA SER A 41 37.15 18.72 22.16
C SER A 41 36.57 19.52 23.32
N ARG A 42 37.44 19.77 24.30
CA ARG A 42 37.20 20.51 25.54
C ARG A 42 37.10 22.01 25.26
N ALA A 43 36.09 22.66 25.83
CA ALA A 43 36.05 24.11 25.98
C ALA A 43 37.01 24.58 27.07
N PRO A 44 37.65 25.75 26.94
CA PRO A 44 38.09 26.54 28.07
C PRO A 44 37.19 27.76 28.27
N SER A 45 36.82 27.96 29.52
CA SER A 45 36.09 29.08 30.08
C SER A 45 37.01 30.26 30.43
N LEU A 46 36.37 31.44 30.49
CA LEU A 46 36.77 32.69 31.16
C LEU A 46 37.72 33.62 30.40
N PHE A 47 37.24 34.82 30.05
CA PHE A 47 37.86 36.07 30.51
C PHE A 47 36.90 37.26 30.46
N SER A 48 37.02 38.06 31.53
CA SER A 48 36.42 39.32 31.96
C SER A 48 35.73 40.26 30.98
N ALA A 49 34.60 40.79 31.48
CA ALA A 49 33.93 41.99 31.01
C ALA A 49 34.81 43.25 31.17
N GLN A 50 34.89 44.06 30.12
CA GLN A 50 35.18 45.48 30.21
C GLN A 50 34.00 46.25 29.62
N ILE A 51 33.37 47.06 30.47
CA ILE A 51 32.30 47.98 30.11
C ILE A 51 32.96 49.22 29.48
N ALA A 52 32.83 49.36 28.16
CA ALA A 52 33.13 50.60 27.46
C ALA A 52 31.82 51.37 27.25
N THR A 53 31.70 52.52 27.94
CA THR A 53 30.63 53.50 27.78
C THR A 53 30.68 54.12 26.39
N ILE A 54 29.65 53.86 25.57
CA ILE A 54 29.41 54.53 24.29
C ILE A 54 28.47 55.73 24.52
N PRO A 55 28.78 56.94 24.03
CA PRO A 55 27.92 58.10 24.19
C PRO A 55 26.62 57.93 23.38
N ARG A 56 25.50 58.28 24.01
CA ARG A 56 24.17 58.35 23.38
C ARG A 56 24.17 59.42 22.28
N THR A 57 24.30 59.01 21.03
CA THR A 57 23.85 59.80 19.89
C THR A 57 22.40 59.45 19.57
N SER A 58 21.55 60.48 19.58
CA SER A 58 20.15 60.36 19.23
C SER A 58 20.02 60.07 17.73
N GLN A 59 19.56 58.87 17.38
CA GLN A 59 18.84 58.66 16.13
C GLN A 59 17.44 58.11 16.43
N ARG A 60 16.53 59.05 16.68
CA ARG A 60 15.11 58.85 16.38
C ARG A 60 14.98 58.82 14.86
N GLY A 61 15.06 57.62 14.29
CA GLY A 61 14.83 57.39 12.88
C GLY A 61 14.85 55.91 12.60
N SER A 62 13.72 55.36 12.16
CA SER A 62 13.63 54.05 11.51
C SER A 62 13.60 52.78 12.40
N LEU A 63 12.91 52.81 13.55
CA LEU A 63 12.48 51.55 14.19
C LEU A 63 11.36 50.84 13.37
N HIS A 64 10.63 51.60 12.56
CA HIS A 64 9.52 51.09 11.75
C HIS A 64 9.99 50.35 10.50
N MET A 65 11.11 50.76 9.87
CA MET A 65 11.59 50.12 8.64
C MET A 65 12.28 48.78 8.91
N ARG A 66 12.97 48.62 10.04
CA ARG A 66 13.56 47.33 10.46
C ARG A 66 12.52 46.31 10.92
N ARG A 67 11.41 46.76 11.54
CA ARG A 67 10.27 45.87 11.89
C ARG A 67 9.49 45.43 10.65
N PHE A 68 9.35 46.32 9.65
CA PHE A 68 8.74 45.96 8.35
C PHE A 68 9.59 44.96 7.56
N LEU A 69 10.92 45.10 7.58
CA LEU A 69 11.82 44.17 6.87
C LEU A 69 11.84 42.77 7.51
N VAL A 70 11.80 42.66 8.84
CA VAL A 70 11.73 41.37 9.54
C VAL A 70 10.38 40.68 9.33
N LEU A 71 9.27 41.44 9.30
CA LEU A 71 7.95 40.91 8.94
C LEU A 71 7.89 40.43 7.48
N LEU A 72 8.53 41.14 6.54
CA LEU A 72 8.62 40.72 5.14
C LEU A 72 9.46 39.45 4.94
N VAL A 73 10.55 39.27 5.69
CA VAL A 73 11.34 38.03 5.65
C VAL A 73 10.60 36.86 6.31
N VAL A 74 9.85 37.07 7.40
CA VAL A 74 9.01 36.03 8.01
C VAL A 74 7.82 35.67 7.12
N PHE A 75 7.21 36.63 6.41
CA PHE A 75 6.16 36.34 5.42
C PHE A 75 6.70 35.65 4.16
N ALA A 76 7.90 36.01 3.70
CA ALA A 76 8.56 35.34 2.57
C ALA A 76 9.04 33.91 2.93
N SER A 77 9.29 33.64 4.21
CA SER A 77 9.65 32.30 4.71
C SER A 77 8.45 31.34 4.83
N PHE A 78 7.22 31.87 4.87
CA PHE A 78 5.98 31.09 4.88
C PHE A 78 5.39 30.86 3.48
N SER A 79 6.08 31.30 2.43
CA SER A 79 5.87 30.75 1.09
C SER A 79 6.56 29.38 1.01
N VAL A 80 6.12 28.44 1.84
CA VAL A 80 6.23 27.04 1.46
C VAL A 80 5.40 26.97 0.20
N SER A 81 6.07 27.00 -0.96
CA SER A 81 5.45 26.60 -2.21
C SER A 81 4.85 25.24 -1.92
N VAL A 82 3.54 25.22 -1.71
CA VAL A 82 2.78 23.98 -1.78
C VAL A 82 3.06 23.55 -3.21
N ALA A 83 4.01 22.62 -3.36
CA ALA A 83 4.36 22.06 -4.65
C ALA A 83 3.11 21.32 -5.09
N GLN A 84 2.22 22.06 -5.75
CA GLN A 84 1.01 21.48 -6.28
C GLN A 84 1.46 20.49 -7.33
N ALA A 85 1.05 19.24 -7.20
CA ALA A 85 1.34 18.26 -8.22
C ALA A 85 0.84 18.82 -9.56
N GLN A 86 1.77 18.91 -10.51
CA GLN A 86 1.46 19.16 -11.90
C GLN A 86 1.36 17.80 -12.56
N SER A 87 0.33 17.59 -13.39
CA SER A 87 0.24 16.38 -14.20
C SER A 87 1.51 16.21 -15.01
N LEU A 88 2.01 14.98 -15.09
CA LEU A 88 3.23 14.69 -15.84
C LEU A 88 3.00 15.04 -17.32
N PRO A 89 3.87 15.84 -17.95
CA PRO A 89 3.74 16.14 -19.38
C PRO A 89 3.96 14.87 -20.21
N SER A 90 3.35 14.80 -21.39
CA SER A 90 3.62 13.72 -22.34
C SER A 90 4.94 13.97 -23.09
N ALA A 91 5.55 12.89 -23.56
CA ALA A 91 6.72 12.92 -24.44
C ALA A 91 6.72 11.74 -25.39
N LYS A 92 7.47 11.87 -26.49
CA LYS A 92 7.76 10.70 -27.34
C LYS A 92 8.59 9.70 -26.52
N PRO A 93 8.37 8.38 -26.68
CA PRO A 93 9.16 7.36 -26.00
C PRO A 93 10.67 7.57 -26.08
N GLU A 94 11.18 7.94 -27.27
CA GLU A 94 12.61 8.10 -27.53
C GLU A 94 13.23 9.24 -26.70
N GLU A 95 12.48 10.31 -26.43
CA GLU A 95 12.94 11.45 -25.62
C GLU A 95 13.22 11.05 -24.17
N VAL A 96 12.53 10.04 -23.67
CA VAL A 96 12.75 9.50 -22.33
C VAL A 96 13.56 8.20 -22.36
N GLY A 97 14.16 7.85 -23.50
CA GLY A 97 15.01 6.66 -23.69
C GLY A 97 14.22 5.34 -23.69
N LEU A 98 12.99 5.36 -24.17
CA LEU A 98 12.15 4.19 -24.43
C LEU A 98 11.97 4.02 -25.95
N SER A 99 11.50 2.85 -26.38
CA SER A 99 11.26 2.54 -27.80
C SER A 99 9.77 2.53 -28.10
N THR A 100 9.31 3.34 -29.05
CA THR A 100 7.92 3.35 -29.51
C THR A 100 7.47 1.96 -29.97
N GLU A 101 8.30 1.27 -30.75
CA GLU A 101 8.00 -0.08 -31.25
C GLU A 101 7.78 -1.08 -30.10
N ARG A 102 8.64 -1.06 -29.07
CA ARG A 102 8.51 -1.96 -27.92
C ARG A 102 7.31 -1.62 -27.04
N LEU A 103 7.03 -0.33 -26.80
CA LEU A 103 5.83 0.08 -26.07
C LEU A 103 4.55 -0.32 -26.81
N GLY A 104 4.55 -0.28 -28.14
CA GLY A 104 3.43 -0.78 -28.96
C GLY A 104 3.10 -2.26 -28.72
N ARG A 105 4.03 -3.07 -28.21
CA ARG A 105 3.79 -4.49 -27.87
C ARG A 105 2.83 -4.63 -26.68
N ILE A 106 2.83 -3.68 -25.74
CA ILE A 106 1.91 -3.66 -24.58
C ILE A 106 0.47 -3.66 -25.09
N GLY A 107 0.13 -2.74 -25.97
CA GLY A 107 -1.21 -2.63 -26.54
C GLY A 107 -1.64 -3.89 -27.29
N LYS A 108 -0.74 -4.51 -28.05
CA LYS A 108 -1.02 -5.78 -28.75
C LYS A 108 -1.36 -6.92 -27.80
N VAL A 109 -0.60 -7.06 -26.71
CA VAL A 109 -0.85 -8.09 -25.69
C VAL A 109 -2.19 -7.82 -24.98
N LEU A 110 -2.42 -6.59 -24.50
CA LEU A 110 -3.67 -6.25 -23.83
C LEU A 110 -4.89 -6.48 -24.72
N GLN A 111 -4.82 -6.09 -26.00
CA GLN A 111 -5.89 -6.34 -26.96
C GLN A 111 -6.13 -7.84 -27.18
N ALA A 112 -5.07 -8.65 -27.30
CA ALA A 112 -5.20 -10.09 -27.46
C ALA A 112 -5.86 -10.75 -26.24
N GLU A 113 -5.47 -10.37 -25.02
CA GLU A 113 -6.07 -10.89 -23.78
C GLU A 113 -7.54 -10.48 -23.62
N ILE A 114 -7.90 -9.25 -24.02
CA ILE A 114 -9.29 -8.77 -24.06
C ILE A 114 -10.11 -9.57 -25.08
N GLN A 115 -9.57 -9.81 -26.28
CA GLN A 115 -10.22 -10.63 -27.31
C GLN A 115 -10.39 -12.09 -26.84
N ALA A 116 -9.42 -12.61 -26.08
CA ALA A 116 -9.50 -13.90 -25.42
C ALA A 116 -10.42 -13.91 -24.17
N LYS A 117 -11.10 -12.80 -23.88
CA LYS A 117 -12.03 -12.62 -22.76
C LYS A 117 -11.39 -12.92 -21.39
N LYS A 118 -10.12 -12.61 -21.21
CA LYS A 118 -9.43 -12.75 -19.90
C LYS A 118 -9.77 -11.62 -18.94
N PHE A 119 -9.99 -10.42 -19.46
CA PHE A 119 -10.55 -9.28 -18.71
C PHE A 119 -11.30 -8.34 -19.67
N PRO A 120 -12.26 -7.53 -19.19
CA PRO A 120 -13.10 -6.69 -20.06
C PRO A 120 -12.35 -5.59 -20.80
N GLY A 121 -11.36 -5.01 -20.12
CA GLY A 121 -10.60 -3.86 -20.60
C GLY A 121 -9.47 -3.51 -19.66
N ALA A 122 -8.60 -2.61 -20.08
CA ALA A 122 -7.44 -2.18 -19.32
C ALA A 122 -7.05 -0.74 -19.65
N VAL A 123 -6.40 -0.08 -18.70
CA VAL A 123 -5.71 1.18 -18.90
C VAL A 123 -4.24 0.96 -18.52
N ALA A 124 -3.32 1.41 -19.37
CA ALA A 124 -1.89 1.23 -19.14
C ALA A 124 -1.15 2.55 -19.32
N VAL A 125 -0.33 2.91 -18.33
CA VAL A 125 0.53 4.10 -18.34
C VAL A 125 2.00 3.71 -18.12
N VAL A 126 2.91 4.34 -18.86
CA VAL A 126 4.35 4.26 -18.65
C VAL A 126 4.90 5.67 -18.58
N ALA A 127 5.48 6.03 -17.43
CA ALA A 127 6.16 7.28 -17.21
C ALA A 127 7.65 7.04 -16.93
N ARG A 128 8.51 7.90 -17.48
CA ARG A 128 9.96 7.86 -17.25
C ARG A 128 10.55 9.26 -17.34
N LYS A 129 11.52 9.58 -16.48
CA LYS A 129 12.16 10.92 -16.40
C LYS A 129 11.13 12.06 -16.27
N GLY A 130 10.10 11.85 -15.44
CA GLY A 130 9.07 12.85 -15.18
C GLY A 130 8.14 13.16 -16.36
N ARG A 131 8.05 12.27 -17.37
CA ARG A 131 7.13 12.42 -18.50
C ARG A 131 6.40 11.12 -18.82
N VAL A 132 5.16 11.23 -19.29
CA VAL A 132 4.35 10.09 -19.77
C VAL A 132 4.74 9.77 -21.21
N ALA A 133 5.22 8.55 -21.43
CA ALA A 133 5.66 8.07 -22.75
C ALA A 133 4.64 7.14 -23.42
N TYR A 134 3.74 6.57 -22.65
CA TYR A 134 2.66 5.71 -23.12
C TYR A 134 1.49 5.84 -22.16
N PHE A 135 0.28 6.06 -22.67
CA PHE A 135 -0.92 6.07 -21.86
C PHE A 135 -2.10 5.72 -22.73
N GLU A 136 -2.63 4.50 -22.63
CA GLU A 136 -3.69 4.01 -23.52
C GLU A 136 -4.75 3.24 -22.75
N ALA A 137 -5.97 3.24 -23.30
CA ALA A 137 -7.13 2.52 -22.78
C ALA A 137 -7.65 1.53 -23.84
N PHE A 138 -8.07 0.34 -23.39
CA PHE A 138 -8.44 -0.78 -24.25
C PHE A 138 -9.71 -1.46 -23.72
N GLY A 139 -10.56 -1.93 -24.63
CA GLY A 139 -11.74 -2.75 -24.30
C GLY A 139 -12.87 -1.95 -23.64
N ALA A 140 -13.60 -2.62 -22.76
CA ALA A 140 -14.77 -2.07 -22.08
C ALA A 140 -14.47 -1.86 -20.59
N ARG A 141 -14.96 -0.74 -20.02
CA ARG A 141 -15.00 -0.56 -18.55
C ARG A 141 -16.15 -1.33 -17.92
N ASP A 142 -17.22 -1.58 -18.68
CA ASP A 142 -18.35 -2.38 -18.24
C ASP A 142 -18.75 -3.35 -19.37
N PRO A 143 -18.48 -4.66 -19.21
CA PRO A 143 -18.81 -5.65 -20.22
C PRO A 143 -20.31 -5.92 -20.37
N GLN A 144 -21.14 -5.55 -19.39
CA GLN A 144 -22.59 -5.75 -19.46
C GLN A 144 -23.25 -4.69 -20.36
N SER A 145 -22.88 -3.43 -20.20
CA SER A 145 -23.36 -2.34 -21.06
C SER A 145 -22.54 -2.16 -22.34
N GLY A 146 -21.32 -2.71 -22.40
CA GLY A 146 -20.36 -2.47 -23.47
C GLY A 146 -19.71 -1.09 -23.42
N ALA A 147 -19.85 -0.36 -22.31
CA ALA A 147 -19.29 0.98 -22.18
C ALA A 147 -17.76 0.95 -22.33
N PRO A 148 -17.17 1.85 -23.16
CA PRO A 148 -15.75 1.79 -23.49
C PRO A 148 -14.88 2.10 -22.27
N MET A 149 -13.72 1.47 -22.21
CA MET A 149 -12.66 1.82 -21.27
C MET A 149 -12.10 3.19 -21.63
N THR A 150 -11.94 4.07 -20.65
CA THR A 150 -11.33 5.39 -20.82
C THR A 150 -10.16 5.58 -19.84
N LYS A 151 -9.28 6.54 -20.13
CA LYS A 151 -8.08 6.83 -19.30
C LYS A 151 -8.42 7.31 -17.89
N ASP A 152 -9.63 7.84 -17.72
CA ASP A 152 -10.20 8.32 -16.48
C ASP A 152 -11.19 7.32 -15.84
N THR A 153 -11.22 6.06 -16.30
CA THR A 153 -11.97 5.00 -15.61
C THR A 153 -11.49 4.88 -14.17
N ILE A 154 -12.44 4.75 -13.24
CA ILE A 154 -12.18 4.54 -11.82
C ILE A 154 -12.14 3.03 -11.53
N PHE A 155 -11.16 2.60 -10.76
CA PHE A 155 -10.93 1.22 -10.36
C PHE A 155 -11.02 1.07 -8.85
N ARG A 156 -11.41 -0.12 -8.39
CA ARG A 156 -11.20 -0.55 -7.00
C ARG A 156 -9.74 -0.91 -6.85
N PHE A 157 -9.01 -0.21 -5.98
CA PHE A 157 -7.58 -0.41 -5.83
C PHE A 157 -7.22 -1.65 -5.03
N TYR A 158 -8.11 -2.12 -4.15
CA TYR A 158 -7.81 -3.23 -3.25
C TYR A 158 -6.45 -2.98 -2.59
N SER A 159 -5.51 -3.93 -2.71
CA SER A 159 -4.19 -3.87 -2.08
C SER A 159 -3.32 -2.68 -2.52
N MET A 160 -3.65 -2.00 -3.62
CA MET A 160 -3.02 -0.73 -3.99
C MET A 160 -3.39 0.43 -3.05
N THR A 161 -4.30 0.23 -2.09
CA THR A 161 -4.54 1.17 -0.98
C THR A 161 -3.34 1.24 -0.02
N LYS A 162 -2.60 0.12 0.14
CA LYS A 162 -1.56 -0.02 1.16
C LYS A 162 -0.45 1.04 1.07
N PRO A 163 0.10 1.36 -0.13
CA PRO A 163 1.09 2.43 -0.25
C PRO A 163 0.59 3.80 0.22
N PHE A 164 -0.70 4.13 0.07
CA PHE A 164 -1.24 5.39 0.58
C PHE A 164 -1.22 5.44 2.10
N VAL A 165 -1.63 4.35 2.75
CA VAL A 165 -1.62 4.23 4.22
C VAL A 165 -0.19 4.18 4.78
N ALA A 166 0.71 3.46 4.11
CA ALA A 166 2.13 3.46 4.46
C ALA A 166 2.72 4.88 4.36
N THR A 167 2.38 5.63 3.30
CA THR A 167 2.79 7.03 3.14
C THR A 167 2.24 7.90 4.26
N ALA A 168 0.97 7.74 4.64
CA ALA A 168 0.37 8.46 5.77
C ALA A 168 1.09 8.16 7.10
N ALA A 169 1.43 6.91 7.36
CA ALA A 169 2.21 6.53 8.54
C ALA A 169 3.61 7.15 8.52
N MET A 170 4.27 7.20 7.34
CA MET A 170 5.58 7.83 7.19
C MET A 170 5.53 9.35 7.34
N MET A 171 4.48 10.03 6.87
CA MET A 171 4.27 11.47 7.13
C MET A 171 4.20 11.75 8.64
N LEU A 172 3.45 10.93 9.38
CA LEU A 172 3.37 11.05 10.84
C LEU A 172 4.70 10.68 11.53
N ALA A 173 5.51 9.81 10.92
CA ALA A 173 6.84 9.50 11.41
C ALA A 173 7.81 10.67 11.23
N GLU A 174 7.78 11.36 10.08
CA GLU A 174 8.54 12.59 9.84
C GLU A 174 8.12 13.72 10.79
N GLU A 175 6.86 13.76 11.20
CA GLU A 175 6.34 14.68 12.22
C GLU A 175 6.68 14.28 13.67
N GLY A 176 7.36 13.14 13.87
CA GLY A 176 7.69 12.62 15.21
C GLY A 176 6.49 12.10 16.01
N ARG A 177 5.33 11.92 15.35
CA ARG A 177 4.09 11.40 15.96
C ARG A 177 4.02 9.89 15.96
N ILE A 178 4.74 9.25 15.04
CA ILE A 178 4.96 7.81 14.99
C ILE A 178 6.47 7.53 15.06
N VAL A 179 6.88 6.60 15.91
CA VAL A 179 8.22 6.01 15.84
C VAL A 179 8.07 4.57 15.36
N LEU A 180 8.79 4.19 14.30
CA LEU A 180 8.59 2.89 13.65
C LEU A 180 8.89 1.71 14.57
N THR A 181 9.82 1.88 15.52
CA THR A 181 10.19 0.87 16.51
C THR A 181 9.30 0.84 17.74
N ASP A 182 8.36 1.78 17.87
CA ASP A 182 7.41 1.74 18.98
C ASP A 182 6.49 0.52 18.85
N PRO A 183 6.08 -0.08 19.99
CA PRO A 183 5.05 -1.10 19.97
C PRO A 183 3.72 -0.49 19.51
N VAL A 184 2.94 -1.27 18.77
CA VAL A 184 1.59 -0.87 18.31
C VAL A 184 0.68 -0.53 19.51
N SER A 185 0.89 -1.19 20.65
CA SER A 185 0.14 -0.94 21.89
C SER A 185 0.24 0.48 22.43
N LYS A 186 1.29 1.24 22.07
CA LYS A 186 1.40 2.67 22.39
C LYS A 186 0.24 3.48 21.80
N TYR A 187 -0.25 3.07 20.62
CA TYR A 187 -1.35 3.71 19.91
C TYR A 187 -2.66 2.97 20.14
N LEU A 188 -2.60 1.64 20.26
CA LEU A 188 -3.74 0.73 20.35
C LEU A 188 -3.53 -0.27 21.51
N PRO A 189 -3.80 0.11 22.77
CA PRO A 189 -3.42 -0.67 23.97
C PRO A 189 -3.89 -2.14 24.00
N ALA A 190 -4.97 -2.47 23.28
CA ALA A 190 -5.49 -3.83 23.17
C ALA A 190 -4.47 -4.85 22.62
N PHE A 191 -3.46 -4.40 21.88
CA PHE A 191 -2.45 -5.27 21.26
C PHE A 191 -1.23 -5.57 22.17
N ALA A 192 -1.23 -5.15 23.43
CA ALA A 192 -0.07 -5.31 24.32
C ALA A 192 0.25 -6.77 24.73
N LYS A 193 -0.76 -7.66 24.69
CA LYS A 193 -0.67 -9.03 25.24
C LYS A 193 -1.11 -10.10 24.25
N MET A 194 -0.75 -9.91 22.98
CA MET A 194 -1.09 -10.86 21.93
C MET A 194 -0.58 -12.25 22.24
N GLN A 195 -1.35 -13.23 21.78
CA GLN A 195 -0.96 -14.63 21.79
C GLN A 195 -0.66 -15.11 20.38
N VAL A 196 0.11 -16.19 20.23
CA VAL A 196 0.50 -16.80 18.96
C VAL A 196 -0.01 -18.23 18.91
N SER A 197 -0.63 -18.62 17.81
CA SER A 197 -1.07 -19.98 17.51
C SER A 197 0.10 -20.77 16.90
N VAL A 198 0.72 -21.64 17.70
CA VAL A 198 1.92 -22.41 17.32
C VAL A 198 1.53 -23.84 16.93
N PRO A 199 1.98 -24.34 15.77
CA PRO A 199 1.72 -25.73 15.38
C PRO A 199 2.49 -26.71 16.27
N LYS A 200 1.83 -27.80 16.65
CA LYS A 200 2.39 -28.89 17.46
C LYS A 200 1.93 -30.23 16.92
N VAL A 201 2.85 -31.18 16.79
CA VAL A 201 2.51 -32.55 16.42
C VAL A 201 2.25 -33.34 17.69
N ASP A 202 1.04 -33.90 17.83
CA ASP A 202 0.70 -34.77 18.96
C ASP A 202 1.36 -36.16 18.84
N PRO A 203 1.36 -37.00 19.90
CA PRO A 203 2.00 -38.32 19.85
C PRO A 203 1.44 -39.27 18.78
N THR A 204 0.29 -38.96 18.17
CA THR A 204 -0.31 -39.74 17.07
C THR A 204 0.15 -39.26 15.69
N GLY A 205 1.00 -38.23 15.63
CA GLY A 205 1.47 -37.62 14.39
C GLY A 205 0.50 -36.58 13.81
N ARG A 206 -0.57 -36.23 14.54
CA ARG A 206 -1.57 -35.26 14.05
C ARG A 206 -1.13 -33.84 14.39
N LEU A 207 -1.28 -32.93 13.42
CA LEU A 207 -1.07 -31.51 13.63
C LEU A 207 -2.18 -30.95 14.53
N THR A 208 -1.75 -30.33 15.62
CA THR A 208 -2.55 -29.60 16.60
C THR A 208 -1.96 -28.20 16.76
N TYR A 209 -2.62 -27.35 17.53
CA TYR A 209 -2.13 -26.00 17.80
C TYR A 209 -2.24 -25.71 19.29
N GLU A 210 -1.26 -24.99 19.80
CA GLU A 210 -1.30 -24.40 21.13
C GLU A 210 -1.13 -22.89 21.05
N THR A 211 -1.71 -22.17 22.00
CA THR A 211 -1.62 -20.72 22.06
C THR A 211 -0.64 -20.32 23.17
N VAL A 212 0.38 -19.53 22.82
CA VAL A 212 1.42 -19.06 23.75
C VAL A 212 1.54 -17.53 23.68
N PRO A 213 2.03 -16.85 24.74
CA PRO A 213 2.29 -15.41 24.65
C PRO A 213 3.27 -15.08 23.53
N ALA A 214 3.04 -13.98 22.82
CA ALA A 214 4.00 -13.48 21.84
C ALA A 214 5.34 -13.15 22.49
N ALA A 215 6.46 -13.51 21.83
CA ALA A 215 7.81 -13.31 22.34
C ALA A 215 8.18 -11.82 22.50
N ARG A 216 7.53 -10.94 21.72
CA ARG A 216 7.60 -9.49 21.83
C ARG A 216 6.32 -8.86 21.29
N GLU A 217 6.10 -7.59 21.61
CA GLU A 217 5.04 -6.81 20.98
C GLU A 217 5.35 -6.55 19.51
N MET A 218 4.31 -6.48 18.66
CA MET A 218 4.46 -6.01 17.29
C MET A 218 4.77 -4.51 17.26
N THR A 219 5.67 -4.10 16.37
CA THR A 219 6.02 -2.69 16.15
C THR A 219 5.27 -2.12 14.96
N VAL A 220 5.24 -0.80 14.83
CA VAL A 220 4.69 -0.14 13.62
C VAL A 220 5.48 -0.57 12.36
N TYR A 221 6.79 -0.79 12.48
CA TYR A 221 7.62 -1.31 11.40
C TYR A 221 7.20 -2.72 10.95
N ASP A 222 6.78 -3.57 11.89
CA ASP A 222 6.28 -4.90 11.54
C ASP A 222 4.97 -4.83 10.75
N LEU A 223 4.10 -3.85 11.04
CA LEU A 223 2.89 -3.62 10.24
C LEU A 223 3.22 -3.22 8.81
N LEU A 224 4.15 -2.27 8.63
CA LEU A 224 4.56 -1.77 7.30
C LEU A 224 5.13 -2.85 6.39
N ARG A 225 5.76 -3.89 6.96
CA ARG A 225 6.45 -4.95 6.22
C ARG A 225 5.77 -6.31 6.27
N HIS A 226 4.52 -6.40 6.76
CA HIS A 226 3.80 -7.66 6.90
C HIS A 226 4.54 -8.72 7.75
N ALA A 227 5.15 -8.28 8.85
CA ALA A 227 5.84 -9.16 9.80
C ALA A 227 5.28 -9.05 11.22
N SER A 228 4.00 -8.68 11.36
CA SER A 228 3.35 -8.45 12.65
C SER A 228 2.81 -9.72 13.31
N GLY A 229 2.78 -10.84 12.57
CA GLY A 229 2.11 -12.08 12.96
C GLY A 229 0.60 -12.09 12.65
N LEU A 230 0.03 -10.98 12.19
CA LEU A 230 -1.34 -10.96 11.65
C LEU A 230 -1.43 -11.74 10.34
N ALA A 231 -2.64 -12.11 9.96
CA ALA A 231 -2.92 -12.89 8.76
C ALA A 231 -4.07 -12.30 7.93
N TYR A 232 -4.40 -12.97 6.84
CA TYR A 232 -5.72 -12.90 6.18
C TYR A 232 -6.37 -14.27 6.30
N GLY A 233 -7.65 -14.34 6.69
CA GLY A 233 -8.37 -15.62 6.83
C GLY A 233 -8.52 -16.39 5.52
N GLU A 234 -8.50 -15.65 4.40
CA GLU A 234 -8.52 -16.15 3.04
C GLU A 234 -7.24 -16.91 2.64
N ILE A 235 -6.10 -16.54 3.24
CA ILE A 235 -4.76 -16.95 2.79
C ILE A 235 -4.10 -17.89 3.80
N THR A 236 -4.31 -17.66 5.09
CA THR A 236 -3.54 -18.34 6.12
C THR A 236 -3.80 -19.84 6.17
N ALA A 237 -2.72 -20.60 6.40
CA ALA A 237 -2.79 -22.03 6.65
C ALA A 237 -2.99 -22.36 8.15
N ASN A 238 -2.92 -21.35 9.04
CA ASN A 238 -3.12 -21.53 10.47
C ASN A 238 -4.62 -21.60 10.78
N GLN A 239 -5.16 -22.82 10.87
CA GLN A 239 -6.60 -23.05 10.98
C GLN A 239 -7.25 -22.36 12.21
N PRO A 240 -6.66 -22.40 13.43
CA PRO A 240 -7.20 -21.65 14.57
C PRO A 240 -7.30 -20.14 14.34
N VAL A 241 -6.32 -19.54 13.66
CA VAL A 241 -6.34 -18.10 13.32
C VAL A 241 -7.47 -17.83 12.33
N LYS A 242 -7.59 -18.65 11.28
CA LYS A 242 -8.67 -18.55 10.30
C LYS A 242 -10.06 -18.65 10.94
N ASP A 243 -10.25 -19.62 11.83
CA ASP A 243 -11.52 -19.83 12.54
C ASP A 243 -11.84 -18.64 13.47
N ALA A 244 -10.83 -18.11 14.17
CA ALA A 244 -10.98 -16.91 15.00
C ALA A 244 -11.39 -15.69 14.17
N TYR A 245 -10.77 -15.49 13.00
CA TYR A 245 -11.08 -14.38 12.09
C TYR A 245 -12.51 -14.50 11.56
N ALA A 246 -12.93 -15.70 11.12
CA ALA A 246 -14.29 -15.95 10.67
C ALA A 246 -15.32 -15.68 11.78
N LYS A 247 -15.07 -16.18 12.99
CA LYS A 247 -15.94 -15.97 14.16
C LYS A 247 -16.06 -14.49 14.55
N ALA A 248 -14.99 -13.72 14.38
CA ALA A 248 -14.94 -12.31 14.73
C ALA A 248 -15.42 -11.38 13.60
N GLY A 249 -15.79 -11.92 12.43
CA GLY A 249 -16.25 -11.12 11.28
C GLY A 249 -15.13 -10.43 10.50
N LEU A 250 -13.86 -10.83 10.70
CA LEU A 250 -12.70 -10.36 9.93
C LEU A 250 -12.51 -11.12 8.61
N PHE A 251 -13.24 -12.21 8.42
CA PHE A 251 -13.17 -13.04 7.22
C PHE A 251 -14.54 -13.63 6.89
N HIS A 252 -14.96 -13.46 5.63
CA HIS A 252 -16.17 -14.05 5.09
C HIS A 252 -15.80 -14.94 3.90
N ALA A 253 -16.03 -16.25 4.02
CA ALA A 253 -15.65 -17.21 2.99
C ALA A 253 -16.38 -16.98 1.65
N ASP A 254 -17.59 -16.45 1.71
CA ASP A 254 -18.40 -16.13 0.54
C ASP A 254 -18.04 -14.77 -0.07
N PHE A 255 -17.38 -13.89 0.66
CA PHE A 255 -16.89 -12.60 0.15
C PHE A 255 -15.48 -12.29 0.69
N PRO A 256 -14.46 -12.99 0.15
CA PRO A 256 -13.08 -12.78 0.58
C PRO A 256 -12.63 -11.35 0.29
N TYR A 257 -11.72 -10.84 1.13
CA TYR A 257 -11.07 -9.54 1.00
C TYR A 257 -11.96 -8.30 1.16
N ASP A 258 -13.20 -8.41 1.65
CA ASP A 258 -13.99 -7.25 2.09
C ASP A 258 -13.80 -6.98 3.59
N GLN A 259 -12.85 -6.11 3.93
CA GLN A 259 -12.51 -5.72 5.31
C GLN A 259 -13.26 -4.46 5.79
N ARG A 260 -14.38 -4.13 5.15
CA ARG A 260 -15.11 -2.87 5.37
C ARG A 260 -16.37 -3.04 6.21
N SER A 261 -16.66 -4.27 6.64
CA SER A 261 -17.91 -4.67 7.30
C SER A 261 -17.97 -4.37 8.81
N LEU A 262 -16.82 -4.38 9.48
CA LEU A 262 -16.66 -4.00 10.89
C LEU A 262 -16.35 -2.52 11.00
N ALA A 263 -16.86 -1.85 12.03
CA ALA A 263 -16.43 -0.50 12.39
C ALA A 263 -15.00 -0.51 12.96
N PRO A 264 -14.28 0.63 12.98
CA PRO A 264 -12.89 0.71 13.46
C PRO A 264 -12.64 0.05 14.83
N ALA A 265 -13.52 0.32 15.81
CA ALA A 265 -13.40 -0.23 17.15
C ALA A 265 -13.66 -1.75 17.19
N GLU A 266 -14.59 -2.23 16.37
CA GLU A 266 -14.91 -3.65 16.24
C GLU A 266 -13.75 -4.41 15.59
N GLU A 267 -13.11 -3.83 14.56
CA GLU A 267 -11.90 -4.38 13.92
C GLU A 267 -10.74 -4.48 14.91
N ILE A 268 -10.47 -3.42 15.69
CA ILE A 268 -9.44 -3.42 16.74
C ILE A 268 -9.71 -4.51 17.77
N GLU A 269 -10.95 -4.59 18.26
CA GLU A 269 -11.35 -5.60 19.24
C GLU A 269 -11.19 -7.01 18.69
N ALA A 270 -11.69 -7.27 17.47
CA ALA A 270 -11.60 -8.55 16.79
C ALA A 270 -10.15 -9.00 16.59
N LEU A 271 -9.29 -8.13 16.04
CA LEU A 271 -7.88 -8.44 15.79
C LEU A 271 -7.11 -8.67 17.10
N SER A 272 -7.40 -7.89 18.15
CA SER A 272 -6.71 -8.04 19.45
C SER A 272 -7.06 -9.34 20.20
N LYS A 273 -8.21 -9.93 19.90
CA LYS A 273 -8.69 -11.18 20.52
C LYS A 273 -8.30 -12.43 19.73
N ALA A 274 -7.99 -12.29 18.44
CA ALA A 274 -7.53 -13.40 17.62
C ALA A 274 -6.04 -13.69 17.88
N PRO A 275 -5.61 -14.96 17.94
CA PRO A 275 -4.19 -15.27 18.01
C PRO A 275 -3.47 -14.85 16.72
N LEU A 276 -2.19 -14.54 16.84
CA LEU A 276 -1.28 -14.33 15.71
C LEU A 276 -0.88 -15.67 15.09
N SER A 277 -0.60 -15.69 13.79
CA SER A 277 -0.05 -16.86 13.09
C SER A 277 1.42 -17.11 13.44
N HIS A 278 2.17 -16.05 13.72
CA HIS A 278 3.61 -16.07 13.99
C HIS A 278 3.97 -15.04 15.07
N ASN A 279 5.14 -15.21 15.71
CA ASN A 279 5.67 -14.14 16.56
C ASN A 279 5.95 -12.90 15.70
N PRO A 280 5.64 -11.69 16.22
CA PRO A 280 6.00 -10.46 15.55
C PRO A 280 7.50 -10.41 15.27
N GLY A 281 7.86 -10.10 14.03
CA GLY A 281 9.22 -9.90 13.58
C GLY A 281 9.86 -11.04 12.81
N GLU A 282 9.35 -12.25 12.96
CA GLU A 282 10.03 -13.48 12.55
C GLU A 282 9.67 -13.91 11.13
N VAL A 283 8.41 -13.78 10.75
CA VAL A 283 7.88 -14.29 9.47
C VAL A 283 7.21 -13.18 8.70
N TRP A 284 7.48 -13.13 7.39
CA TRP A 284 6.69 -12.34 6.45
C TRP A 284 5.42 -13.13 6.09
N GLU A 285 4.24 -12.59 6.42
CA GLU A 285 2.94 -13.15 6.02
C GLU A 285 2.01 -12.00 5.58
N TYR A 286 1.53 -12.10 4.34
CA TYR A 286 0.59 -11.11 3.80
C TYR A 286 -0.73 -11.12 4.56
N SER A 287 -1.17 -9.95 5.04
CA SER A 287 -2.09 -9.87 6.17
C SER A 287 -2.83 -8.54 6.29
N MET A 288 -3.76 -8.47 7.24
CA MET A 288 -4.45 -7.25 7.69
C MET A 288 -3.54 -6.22 8.40
N SER A 289 -2.21 -6.37 8.31
CA SER A 289 -1.24 -5.46 8.94
C SER A 289 -1.45 -3.99 8.56
N VAL A 290 -1.82 -3.72 7.30
CA VAL A 290 -2.00 -2.33 6.83
C VAL A 290 -3.39 -1.79 7.16
N ASP A 291 -4.39 -2.65 7.35
CA ASP A 291 -5.67 -2.25 7.93
C ASP A 291 -5.47 -1.74 9.36
N LEU A 292 -4.71 -2.50 10.18
CA LEU A 292 -4.31 -2.09 11.52
C LEU A 292 -3.37 -0.86 11.53
N LEU A 293 -2.46 -0.74 10.55
CA LEU A 293 -1.65 0.47 10.38
C LEU A 293 -2.52 1.71 10.16
N GLY A 294 -3.62 1.56 9.42
CA GLY A 294 -4.63 2.61 9.29
C GLY A 294 -5.18 3.06 10.66
N ARG A 295 -5.42 2.13 11.58
CA ARG A 295 -5.87 2.45 12.95
C ARG A 295 -4.79 3.17 13.76
N VAL A 296 -3.53 2.81 13.56
CA VAL A 296 -2.39 3.54 14.16
C VAL A 296 -2.32 4.96 13.63
N VAL A 297 -2.53 5.17 12.32
CA VAL A 297 -2.63 6.52 11.73
C VAL A 297 -3.79 7.30 12.34
N GLU A 298 -4.97 6.70 12.51
CA GLU A 298 -6.12 7.36 13.15
C GLU A 298 -5.81 7.74 14.60
N ALA A 299 -5.28 6.82 15.40
CA ALA A 299 -4.93 7.07 16.80
C ALA A 299 -3.84 8.14 16.96
N ALA A 300 -2.80 8.10 16.11
CA ALA A 300 -1.71 9.07 16.15
C ALA A 300 -2.14 10.45 15.63
N SER A 301 -3.01 10.50 14.61
CA SER A 301 -3.47 11.72 13.95
C SER A 301 -4.63 12.42 14.67
N GLY A 302 -5.52 11.66 15.29
CA GLY A 302 -6.81 12.12 15.80
C GLY A 302 -7.89 12.30 14.72
N THR A 303 -7.64 11.82 13.49
CA THR A 303 -8.54 11.99 12.33
C THR A 303 -8.85 10.64 11.70
N LYS A 304 -10.03 10.51 11.09
CA LYS A 304 -10.40 9.31 10.32
C LYS A 304 -9.44 9.09 9.15
N LEU A 305 -9.12 7.84 8.81
CA LEU A 305 -8.08 7.53 7.81
C LEU A 305 -8.35 8.17 6.44
N SER A 306 -9.58 8.09 5.93
CA SER A 306 -9.98 8.72 4.66
C SER A 306 -9.82 10.24 4.69
N GLU A 307 -10.15 10.89 5.81
CA GLU A 307 -10.01 12.34 5.97
C GLU A 307 -8.54 12.77 6.03
N PHE A 308 -7.70 11.97 6.69
CA PHE A 308 -6.25 12.18 6.70
C PHE A 308 -5.68 12.05 5.30
N LEU A 309 -5.99 10.97 4.58
CA LEU A 309 -5.51 10.75 3.22
C LEU A 309 -6.02 11.82 2.26
N GLU A 310 -7.30 12.19 2.35
CA GLU A 310 -7.89 13.25 1.53
C GLU A 310 -7.16 14.58 1.72
N SER A 311 -6.93 14.99 2.97
CA SER A 311 -6.33 16.29 3.29
C SER A 311 -4.82 16.36 3.09
N ARG A 312 -4.11 15.26 3.40
CA ARG A 312 -2.63 15.24 3.45
C ARG A 312 -1.99 14.64 2.21
N LEU A 313 -2.71 13.85 1.42
CA LEU A 313 -2.17 13.14 0.26
C LEU A 313 -2.95 13.42 -1.02
N PHE A 314 -4.25 13.10 -1.07
CA PHE A 314 -5.02 13.13 -2.31
C PHE A 314 -5.24 14.55 -2.84
N LYS A 315 -5.70 15.49 -2.01
CA LYS A 315 -5.88 16.89 -2.43
C LYS A 315 -4.57 17.56 -2.84
N PRO A 316 -3.47 17.49 -2.07
CA PRO A 316 -2.19 18.08 -2.48
C PRO A 316 -1.66 17.52 -3.81
N LEU A 317 -1.89 16.23 -4.07
CA LEU A 317 -1.48 15.56 -5.31
C LEU A 317 -2.50 15.65 -6.44
N LYS A 318 -3.65 16.31 -6.20
CA LYS A 318 -4.77 16.44 -7.16
C LYS A 318 -5.33 15.09 -7.61
N MET A 319 -5.33 14.10 -6.71
CA MET A 319 -5.90 12.78 -6.95
C MET A 319 -7.43 12.84 -6.80
N ALA A 320 -8.12 13.44 -7.78
CA ALA A 320 -9.49 13.91 -7.63
C ALA A 320 -10.55 12.80 -7.53
N ASP A 321 -10.20 11.56 -7.90
CA ASP A 321 -11.08 10.40 -7.83
C ASP A 321 -10.64 9.37 -6.78
N ALA A 322 -9.51 9.62 -6.08
CA ALA A 322 -9.06 8.77 -4.99
C ALA A 322 -9.96 8.93 -3.76
N ALA A 323 -10.61 7.85 -3.33
CA ALA A 323 -11.56 7.88 -2.20
C ALA A 323 -11.81 6.48 -1.63
N PHE A 324 -12.60 6.37 -0.55
CA PHE A 324 -13.13 5.09 -0.03
C PHE A 324 -14.57 4.80 -0.46
N SER A 325 -15.23 5.77 -1.11
CA SER A 325 -16.55 5.65 -1.71
C SER A 325 -16.72 6.69 -2.82
N LEU A 326 -17.60 6.43 -3.78
CA LEU A 326 -17.88 7.30 -4.92
C LEU A 326 -19.26 7.95 -4.81
N PRO A 327 -19.37 9.25 -5.14
CA PRO A 327 -20.66 9.88 -5.33
C PRO A 327 -21.35 9.34 -6.60
N LYS A 328 -22.68 9.47 -6.65
CA LYS A 328 -23.52 8.86 -7.70
C LYS A 328 -23.12 9.25 -9.12
N ASP A 329 -22.70 10.49 -9.32
CA ASP A 329 -22.28 11.05 -10.61
C ASP A 329 -20.97 10.45 -11.14
N LYS A 330 -20.14 9.86 -10.28
CA LYS A 330 -18.91 9.16 -10.68
C LYS A 330 -19.08 7.67 -10.94
N LEU A 331 -20.19 7.06 -10.50
CA LEU A 331 -20.42 5.61 -10.64
C LEU A 331 -20.41 5.13 -12.10
N GLY A 332 -20.80 5.98 -13.05
CA GLY A 332 -20.74 5.66 -14.48
C GLY A 332 -19.33 5.48 -15.06
N ARG A 333 -18.29 5.88 -14.30
CA ARG A 333 -16.87 5.71 -14.63
C ARG A 333 -16.24 4.49 -13.96
N LEU A 334 -16.95 3.79 -13.07
CA LEU A 334 -16.42 2.65 -12.33
C LEU A 334 -16.27 1.42 -13.23
N ALA A 335 -15.08 0.82 -13.25
CA ALA A 335 -14.83 -0.43 -13.93
C ALA A 335 -15.61 -1.60 -13.27
N GLN A 336 -16.20 -2.44 -14.10
CA GLN A 336 -16.86 -3.68 -13.71
C GLN A 336 -16.14 -4.88 -14.34
N PRO A 337 -15.95 -5.97 -13.57
CA PRO A 337 -15.43 -7.21 -14.13
C PRO A 337 -16.51 -7.91 -14.97
N PHE A 338 -16.15 -9.04 -15.61
CA PHE A 338 -17.16 -9.98 -16.08
C PHE A 338 -17.97 -10.54 -14.91
N ALA A 339 -19.20 -10.99 -15.15
CA ALA A 339 -20.05 -11.58 -14.11
C ALA A 339 -19.39 -12.79 -13.42
N ASN A 340 -18.67 -13.61 -14.19
CA ASN A 340 -17.86 -14.72 -13.69
C ASN A 340 -16.39 -14.49 -14.04
N ASP A 341 -15.50 -14.91 -13.14
CA ASP A 341 -14.06 -14.91 -13.37
C ASP A 341 -13.72 -15.91 -14.49
N PRO A 342 -13.09 -15.45 -15.60
CA PRO A 342 -12.70 -16.34 -16.70
C PRO A 342 -11.72 -17.44 -16.34
N ALA A 343 -10.96 -17.30 -15.24
CA ALA A 343 -10.00 -18.30 -14.79
C ALA A 343 -10.64 -19.42 -13.96
N THR A 344 -11.59 -19.07 -13.09
CA THR A 344 -12.20 -20.02 -12.13
C THR A 344 -13.63 -20.43 -12.50
N GLY A 345 -14.30 -19.66 -13.36
CA GLY A 345 -15.72 -19.82 -13.69
C GLY A 345 -16.68 -19.40 -12.57
N THR A 346 -16.16 -18.92 -11.44
CA THR A 346 -16.97 -18.52 -10.28
C THR A 346 -17.46 -17.08 -10.41
N PRO A 347 -18.58 -16.70 -9.77
CA PRO A 347 -19.07 -15.32 -9.79
C PRO A 347 -18.03 -14.33 -9.23
N ASN A 348 -17.77 -13.25 -9.97
CA ASN A 348 -16.98 -12.14 -9.46
C ASN A 348 -17.81 -11.35 -8.45
N LYS A 349 -17.34 -11.28 -7.22
CA LYS A 349 -17.90 -10.40 -6.18
C LYS A 349 -16.97 -9.22 -6.00
N VAL A 350 -17.50 -8.03 -6.25
CA VAL A 350 -16.79 -6.76 -6.02
C VAL A 350 -17.56 -5.92 -5.04
N PHE A 351 -16.83 -5.22 -4.20
CA PHE A 351 -17.43 -4.54 -3.08
C PHE A 351 -18.14 -3.26 -3.54
N ASP A 352 -19.26 -2.91 -2.88
CA ASP A 352 -20.01 -1.70 -3.24
C ASP A 352 -19.29 -0.45 -2.75
N VAL A 353 -19.14 0.52 -3.65
CA VAL A 353 -18.48 1.81 -3.40
C VAL A 353 -19.45 2.98 -3.55
N SER A 354 -20.73 2.73 -3.81
CA SER A 354 -21.76 3.76 -3.99
C SER A 354 -22.17 4.47 -2.70
N SER A 355 -21.72 3.97 -1.55
CA SER A 355 -21.96 4.53 -0.23
C SER A 355 -20.71 4.41 0.65
N PRO A 356 -20.55 5.30 1.66
CA PRO A 356 -19.46 5.19 2.61
C PRO A 356 -19.46 3.83 3.33
N PRO A 357 -18.32 3.13 3.41
CA PRO A 357 -18.21 1.91 4.20
C PRO A 357 -18.28 2.21 5.70
N LYS A 358 -18.53 1.17 6.51
CA LYS A 358 -18.38 1.28 7.97
C LYS A 358 -16.93 1.55 8.39
N ASN A 359 -15.98 1.07 7.60
CA ASN A 359 -14.56 1.24 7.85
C ASN A 359 -13.77 1.61 6.59
N ASP A 360 -12.83 2.52 6.77
CA ASP A 360 -11.81 2.85 5.79
C ASP A 360 -10.71 1.78 5.83
N ALA A 361 -10.99 0.61 5.24
CA ALA A 361 -10.07 -0.52 5.29
C ALA A 361 -8.73 -0.18 4.61
N GLY A 362 -7.69 0.08 5.40
CA GLY A 362 -6.40 0.60 4.90
C GLY A 362 -5.65 -0.37 3.98
N GLY A 363 -5.98 -1.66 4.07
CA GLY A 363 -5.43 -2.70 3.23
C GLY A 363 -6.10 -2.82 1.86
N VAL A 364 -7.35 -2.38 1.68
CA VAL A 364 -8.15 -2.72 0.48
C VAL A 364 -9.14 -1.65 -0.01
N GLY A 365 -9.51 -0.69 0.82
CA GLY A 365 -10.80 0.00 0.71
C GLY A 365 -10.87 1.15 -0.31
N SER A 366 -9.76 1.55 -0.91
CA SER A 366 -9.76 2.73 -1.80
C SER A 366 -10.13 2.42 -3.24
N VAL A 367 -10.57 3.47 -3.94
CA VAL A 367 -10.78 3.55 -5.38
C VAL A 367 -9.98 4.71 -5.94
N GLY A 368 -9.76 4.75 -7.25
CA GLY A 368 -9.17 5.89 -7.96
C GLY A 368 -8.93 5.58 -9.43
N THR A 369 -8.37 6.52 -10.17
CA THR A 369 -7.99 6.35 -11.59
C THR A 369 -6.55 5.89 -11.74
N THR A 370 -6.13 5.52 -12.96
CA THR A 370 -4.71 5.19 -13.23
C THR A 370 -3.75 6.37 -13.01
N THR A 371 -4.26 7.61 -13.07
CA THR A 371 -3.46 8.82 -12.85
C THR A 371 -3.36 9.24 -11.39
N ASP A 372 -4.31 8.79 -10.57
CA ASP A 372 -4.25 8.95 -9.11
C ASP A 372 -3.25 7.94 -8.54
#